data_AF-A0A8T2UPS2-F1
#
_entry.id   AF-A0A8T2UPS2-F1
#
_cell.length_a   1.000
_cell.length_b   1.000
_cell.length_c   1.000
_cell.angle_alpha   90.00
_cell.angle_beta   90.00
_cell.angle_gamma   90.00
#
_symmetry.space_group_name_H-M   'P 1'
#
loop_
_entity.id
_entity.type
_entity.pdbx_description
1 polymer ?
#
loop_
_entity_poly.entity_id
_entity_poly.type
_entity_poly.pdbx_seq_one_letter_code
_entity_poly.pdbx_strand_id
1 'polypeptide(L)'
;MLMGSIIYGVKYKLPEYICTFLVAGGVSTFALFKSKAKSIPKPNAPLGYSLCFINLAMDGFTNATQDSISAKFPKTTAWHIMLGMNLWGSIFSFLYLFAWNGGGGVEAVTFCKEHPDAAWEIVIFCLCGAVGQNFIFLTISKFGSLATTTITTTRKFMSILVSSVWSGSPLSAQQWMGVIMVFGGLSVQIYLKWQRMQKRTVKLRKL
;
A
#
# COMPACT_ATOMS: atom_id res chain seq x y z
N MET A 1 1.04 -4.27 -10.40
CA MET A 1 1.16 -5.31 -11.47
C MET A 1 1.47 -4.71 -12.83
N LEU A 2 0.61 -3.85 -13.38
CA LEU A 2 0.81 -3.24 -14.72
C LEU A 2 2.17 -2.54 -14.84
N MET A 3 2.54 -1.70 -13.87
CA MET A 3 3.81 -0.97 -13.90
C MET A 3 5.05 -1.88 -13.93
N GLY A 4 5.03 -2.97 -13.16
CA GLY A 4 6.11 -3.98 -13.19
C GLY A 4 6.15 -4.78 -14.49
N SER A 5 5.01 -5.00 -15.14
CA SER A 5 4.94 -5.70 -16.44
C SER A 5 5.42 -4.82 -17.60
N ILE A 6 5.07 -3.52 -17.60
CA ILE A 6 5.39 -2.59 -18.68
C ILE A 6 6.83 -2.11 -18.59
N ILE A 7 7.30 -1.71 -17.39
CA ILE A 7 8.62 -1.08 -17.23
C ILE A 7 9.73 -2.10 -17.06
N TYR A 8 9.48 -3.18 -16.30
CA TYR A 8 10.51 -4.13 -15.90
C TYR A 8 10.32 -5.53 -16.51
N GLY A 9 9.34 -5.69 -17.42
CA GLY A 9 9.11 -6.93 -18.15
C GLY A 9 8.70 -8.11 -17.27
N VAL A 10 8.20 -7.87 -16.06
CA VAL A 10 7.79 -8.95 -15.14
C VAL A 10 6.55 -9.63 -15.70
N LYS A 11 6.70 -10.89 -16.13
CA LYS A 11 5.61 -11.69 -16.68
C LYS A 11 4.72 -12.25 -15.56
N TYR A 12 3.57 -11.62 -15.36
CA TYR A 12 2.49 -12.16 -14.54
C TYR A 12 1.61 -13.11 -15.36
N LYS A 13 1.10 -14.18 -14.74
CA LYS A 13 0.18 -15.11 -15.40
C LYS A 13 -1.23 -14.53 -15.44
N LEU A 14 -2.02 -14.92 -16.44
CA LEU A 14 -3.42 -14.50 -16.58
C LEU A 14 -4.25 -14.65 -15.29
N PRO A 15 -4.14 -15.75 -14.51
CA PRO A 15 -4.89 -15.87 -13.25
C PRO A 15 -4.55 -14.80 -12.21
N GLU A 16 -3.33 -14.26 -12.20
CA GLU A 16 -2.94 -13.21 -11.25
C GLU A 16 -3.60 -11.86 -11.56
N TYR A 17 -3.77 -11.55 -12.85
CA TYR A 17 -4.51 -10.39 -13.30
C TYR A 17 -5.98 -10.51 -12.92
N ILE A 18 -6.60 -11.67 -13.20
CA ILE A 18 -8.00 -11.94 -12.83
C ILE A 18 -8.19 -11.76 -11.31
N CYS A 19 -7.32 -12.36 -10.49
CA CYS A 19 -7.40 -12.19 -9.03
C CYS A 19 -7.32 -10.72 -8.61
N THR A 20 -6.43 -9.95 -9.22
CA THR A 20 -6.24 -8.53 -8.88
C THR A 20 -7.45 -7.69 -9.27
N PHE A 21 -8.04 -7.94 -10.44
CA PHE A 21 -9.30 -7.31 -10.85
C PHE A 21 -10.45 -7.69 -9.92
N LEU A 22 -10.51 -8.95 -9.51
CA LEU A 22 -11.56 -9.46 -8.62
C LEU A 22 -11.45 -8.83 -7.22
N VAL A 23 -10.24 -8.67 -6.69
CA VAL A 23 -9.99 -7.92 -5.44
C VAL A 23 -10.35 -6.45 -5.60
N ALA A 24 -9.90 -5.77 -6.67
CA ALA A 24 -10.19 -4.37 -6.91
C ALA A 24 -11.70 -4.11 -7.07
N GLY A 25 -12.39 -4.97 -7.81
CA GLY A 25 -13.85 -4.93 -7.96
C GLY A 25 -14.55 -5.17 -6.62
N GLY A 26 -14.14 -6.17 -5.85
CA GLY A 26 -14.73 -6.45 -4.53
C GLY A 26 -14.58 -5.29 -3.53
N VAL A 27 -13.41 -4.66 -3.46
CA VAL A 27 -13.19 -3.46 -2.63
C VAL A 27 -14.03 -2.28 -3.12
N SER A 28 -14.13 -2.08 -4.43
CA SER A 28 -14.93 -1.00 -5.02
C SER A 28 -16.42 -1.17 -4.73
N THR A 29 -16.96 -2.39 -4.91
CA THR A 29 -18.33 -2.75 -4.54
C THR A 29 -18.56 -2.45 -3.05
N PHE A 30 -17.68 -2.94 -2.18
CA PHE A 30 -17.81 -2.72 -0.74
C PHE A 30 -17.83 -1.22 -0.37
N ALA A 31 -16.96 -0.42 -0.99
CA ALA A 31 -16.85 1.02 -0.75
C ALA A 31 -18.08 1.80 -1.27
N LEU A 32 -18.59 1.46 -2.45
CA LEU A 32 -19.75 2.13 -3.07
C LEU A 32 -21.04 1.92 -2.27
N PHE A 33 -21.19 0.75 -1.64
CA PHE A 33 -22.37 0.41 -0.84
C PHE A 33 -22.23 0.77 0.65
N LYS A 34 -21.09 1.34 1.07
CA LYS A 34 -20.96 1.91 2.43
C LYS A 34 -21.70 3.25 2.49
N SER A 35 -22.52 3.44 3.53
CA SER A 35 -23.40 4.61 3.69
C SER A 35 -22.66 5.93 3.46
N LYS A 36 -23.29 6.87 2.72
CA LYS A 36 -22.67 8.11 2.24
C LYS A 36 -22.07 8.92 3.40
N ALA A 37 -20.78 9.22 3.31
CA ALA A 37 -20.15 10.22 4.16
C ALA A 37 -20.79 11.60 3.91
N LYS A 38 -20.77 12.47 4.94
CA LYS A 38 -21.29 13.85 4.89
C LYS A 38 -20.85 14.54 3.59
N SER A 39 -21.82 15.10 2.86
CA SER A 39 -21.55 15.80 1.59
C SER A 39 -20.63 16.99 1.83
N ILE A 40 -19.42 16.95 1.27
CA ILE A 40 -18.52 18.09 1.25
C ILE A 40 -19.11 19.14 0.30
N PRO A 41 -19.27 20.42 0.70
CA PRO A 41 -19.73 21.47 -0.20
C PRO A 41 -18.72 21.67 -1.36
N LYS A 42 -19.19 21.65 -2.61
CA LYS A 42 -18.39 21.83 -3.84
C LYS A 42 -17.18 20.89 -3.97
N PRO A 43 -17.38 19.56 -4.11
CA PRO A 43 -16.27 18.65 -4.32
C PRO A 43 -15.72 18.79 -5.74
N ASN A 44 -14.42 19.10 -5.87
CA ASN A 44 -13.70 18.99 -7.13
C ASN A 44 -13.36 17.52 -7.43
N ALA A 45 -14.39 16.72 -7.71
CA ALA A 45 -14.27 15.28 -7.94
C ALA A 45 -13.25 14.91 -9.04
N PRO A 46 -13.16 15.62 -10.19
CA PRO A 46 -12.16 15.30 -11.21
C PRO A 46 -10.72 15.46 -10.70
N LEU A 47 -10.45 16.50 -9.90
CA LEU A 47 -9.14 16.75 -9.31
C LEU A 47 -8.79 15.67 -8.29
N GLY A 48 -9.74 15.30 -7.42
CA GLY A 48 -9.55 14.23 -6.44
C GLY A 48 -9.24 12.87 -7.10
N TYR A 49 -10.01 12.48 -8.11
CA TYR A 49 -9.76 11.23 -8.84
C TYR A 49 -8.42 11.26 -9.59
N SER A 50 -8.05 12.41 -10.18
CA SER A 50 -6.77 12.57 -10.87
C SER A 50 -5.59 12.45 -9.91
N LEU A 51 -5.66 13.10 -8.74
CA LEU A 51 -4.63 13.00 -7.70
C LEU A 51 -4.49 11.57 -7.18
N CYS A 52 -5.60 10.88 -6.92
CA CYS A 52 -5.57 9.46 -6.52
C CYS A 52 -4.91 8.60 -7.60
N PHE A 53 -5.27 8.79 -8.87
CA PHE A 53 -4.68 8.03 -9.97
C PHE A 53 -3.16 8.22 -10.06
N ILE A 54 -2.69 9.48 -10.02
CA ILE A 54 -1.26 9.79 -10.04
C ILE A 54 -0.55 9.17 -8.83
N ASN A 55 -1.13 9.28 -7.64
CA ASN A 55 -0.56 8.71 -6.42
C ASN A 55 -0.39 7.19 -6.52
N LEU A 56 -1.43 6.47 -6.96
CA LEU A 56 -1.40 5.02 -7.17
C LEU A 56 -0.42 4.61 -8.29
N ALA A 57 -0.29 5.42 -9.35
CA ALA A 57 0.68 5.17 -10.41
C ALA A 57 2.12 5.31 -9.92
N MET A 58 2.43 6.36 -9.14
CA MET A 58 3.75 6.58 -8.55
C MET A 58 4.09 5.52 -7.50
N ASP A 59 3.12 5.09 -6.69
CA ASP A 59 3.30 3.99 -5.74
C ASP A 59 3.59 2.68 -6.49
N GLY A 60 2.85 2.40 -7.56
CA GLY A 60 3.11 1.25 -8.43
C GLY A 60 4.50 1.28 -9.09
N PHE A 61 4.97 2.45 -9.49
CA PHE A 61 6.32 2.65 -10.04
C PHE A 61 7.39 2.38 -8.99
N THR A 62 7.28 3.00 -7.82
CA THR A 62 8.26 2.88 -6.74
C THR A 62 8.42 1.44 -6.28
N ASN A 63 7.30 0.73 -6.07
CA ASN A 63 7.30 -0.68 -5.70
C ASN A 63 7.98 -1.57 -6.78
N ALA A 64 7.74 -1.29 -8.06
CA ALA A 64 8.37 -2.05 -9.15
C ALA A 64 9.89 -1.77 -9.26
N THR A 65 10.29 -0.52 -9.04
CA THR A 65 11.71 -0.12 -8.98
C THR A 65 12.43 -0.78 -7.82
N GLN A 66 11.80 -0.87 -6.64
CA GLN A 66 12.34 -1.57 -5.47
C GLN A 66 12.59 -3.06 -5.77
N ASP A 67 11.65 -3.73 -6.42
CA ASP A 67 11.79 -5.12 -6.85
C ASP A 67 12.94 -5.28 -7.85
N SER A 68 13.06 -4.37 -8.82
CA SER A 68 14.13 -4.40 -9.82
C SER A 68 15.52 -4.22 -9.22
N ILE A 69 15.68 -3.25 -8.31
CA ILE A 69 16.95 -3.01 -7.60
C ILE A 69 17.34 -4.24 -6.77
N SER A 70 16.37 -4.81 -6.04
CA SER A 70 16.59 -6.01 -5.22
C SER A 70 16.97 -7.23 -6.07
N ALA A 71 16.43 -7.35 -7.29
CA ALA A 71 16.76 -8.43 -8.21
C ALA A 71 18.14 -8.24 -8.89
N LYS A 72 18.48 -7.00 -9.28
CA LYS A 72 19.73 -6.68 -10.01
C LYS A 72 20.95 -6.63 -9.09
N PHE A 73 20.76 -6.23 -7.83
CA PHE A 73 21.84 -6.06 -6.85
C PHE A 73 21.58 -6.89 -5.59
N PRO A 74 21.87 -8.21 -5.60
CA PRO A 74 21.58 -9.11 -4.47
C PRO A 74 22.41 -8.80 -3.20
N LYS A 75 23.47 -8.00 -3.31
CA LYS A 75 24.24 -7.50 -2.16
C LYS A 75 23.58 -6.31 -1.46
N THR A 76 22.59 -5.67 -2.08
CA THR A 76 21.89 -4.52 -1.51
C THR A 76 20.85 -5.00 -0.51
N THR A 77 21.13 -4.82 0.77
CA THR A 77 20.18 -5.14 1.84
C THR A 77 18.95 -4.22 1.79
N ALA A 78 17.79 -4.73 2.22
CA ALA A 78 16.54 -3.96 2.36
C ALA A 78 16.73 -2.62 3.10
N TRP A 79 17.61 -2.62 4.12
CA TRP A 79 17.96 -1.44 4.91
C TRP A 79 18.62 -0.32 4.10
N HIS A 80 19.43 -0.64 3.10
CA HIS A 80 20.07 0.38 2.25
C HIS A 80 19.03 1.07 1.36
N ILE A 81 18.08 0.31 0.81
CA ILE A 81 16.98 0.85 0.02
C ILE A 81 16.07 1.71 0.91
N MET A 82 15.79 1.26 2.13
CA MET A 82 15.00 2.01 3.11
C MET A 82 15.68 3.33 3.49
N LEU A 83 16.97 3.30 3.80
CA LEU A 83 17.74 4.50 4.15
C LEU A 83 17.75 5.50 3.00
N GLY A 84 18.03 5.04 1.77
CA GLY A 84 18.05 5.91 0.59
C GLY A 84 16.69 6.56 0.34
N MET A 85 15.60 5.79 0.45
CA MET A 85 14.24 6.31 0.28
C MET A 85 13.87 7.32 1.36
N ASN A 86 14.18 7.03 2.62
CA ASN A 86 13.88 7.94 3.73
C ASN A 86 14.73 9.21 3.69
N LEU A 87 16.00 9.11 3.30
CA LEU A 87 16.88 10.27 3.18
C LEU A 87 16.38 11.24 2.10
N TRP A 88 16.19 10.75 0.86
CA TRP A 88 15.69 11.57 -0.23
C TRP A 88 14.27 12.07 0.04
N GLY A 89 13.39 11.23 0.59
CA GLY A 89 12.05 11.61 1.00
C GLY A 89 12.05 12.75 2.03
N SER A 90 12.91 12.65 3.05
CA SER A 90 13.04 13.69 4.08
C SER A 90 13.57 15.00 3.51
N ILE A 91 14.54 14.96 2.60
CA ILE A 91 15.06 16.16 1.93
C ILE A 91 13.95 16.85 1.12
N PHE A 92 13.22 16.10 0.29
CA PHE A 92 12.14 16.67 -0.51
C PHE A 92 10.99 17.20 0.35
N SER A 93 10.59 16.47 1.39
CA SER A 93 9.57 16.93 2.34
C SER A 93 10.00 18.19 3.09
N PHE A 94 11.27 18.27 3.52
CA PHE A 94 11.80 19.45 4.19
C PHE A 94 11.79 20.68 3.29
N LEU A 95 12.26 20.54 2.04
CA LEU A 95 12.22 21.62 1.06
C LEU A 95 10.78 22.06 0.76
N TYR A 96 9.85 21.12 0.64
CA TYR A 96 8.45 21.46 0.45
C TYR A 96 7.85 22.24 1.63
N LEU A 97 8.13 21.81 2.87
CA LEU A 97 7.56 22.45 4.07
C LEU A 97 8.12 23.84 4.33
N PHE A 98 9.42 24.07 4.09
CA PHE A 98 10.11 25.29 4.53
C PHE A 98 10.58 26.20 3.38
N ALA A 99 10.85 25.67 2.18
CA ALA A 99 11.34 26.48 1.06
C ALA A 99 10.22 26.88 0.07
N TRP A 100 9.07 26.20 0.09
CA TRP A 100 7.93 26.56 -0.74
C TRP A 100 7.02 27.56 -0.02
N ASN A 101 6.69 28.68 -0.68
CA ASN A 101 5.73 29.65 -0.15
C ASN A 101 4.35 29.00 0.03
N GLY A 102 3.89 28.90 1.27
CA GLY A 102 2.65 28.18 1.63
C GLY A 102 2.85 26.69 1.98
N GLY A 103 4.10 26.24 2.18
CA GLY A 103 4.43 24.88 2.62
C GLY A 103 3.98 24.53 4.05
N GLY A 104 3.63 25.52 4.87
CA GLY A 104 3.03 25.30 6.19
C GLY A 104 4.01 24.81 7.27
N GLY A 105 5.32 24.72 6.98
CA GLY A 105 6.30 24.14 7.90
C GLY A 105 6.50 24.97 9.17
N VAL A 106 6.46 26.30 9.07
CA VAL A 106 6.60 27.20 10.22
C VAL A 106 5.38 27.12 11.12
N GLU A 107 4.18 27.10 10.53
CA GLU A 107 2.91 26.95 11.22
C GLU A 107 2.82 25.60 11.95
N ALA A 108 3.26 24.52 11.31
CA ALA A 108 3.31 23.20 11.92
C ALA A 108 4.26 23.15 13.14
N VAL A 109 5.42 23.82 13.06
CA VAL A 109 6.36 23.91 14.19
C VAL A 109 5.77 24.73 15.33
N THR A 110 5.10 25.85 15.03
CA THR A 110 4.42 26.67 16.04
C THR A 110 3.31 25.89 16.73
N PHE A 111 2.49 25.13 15.97
CA PHE A 111 1.46 24.27 16.51
C PHE A 111 2.01 23.23 17.49
N CYS A 112 3.13 22.56 17.14
CA CYS A 112 3.79 21.61 18.04
C CYS A 112 4.37 22.25 19.31
N LYS A 113 4.73 23.54 19.27
CA LYS A 113 5.18 24.29 20.46
C LYS A 113 4.01 24.67 21.37
N GLU A 114 2.89 25.05 20.79
CA GLU A 114 1.67 25.42 21.54
C GLU A 114 0.96 24.20 22.13
N HIS A 115 1.07 23.04 21.48
CA HIS A 115 0.45 21.78 21.90
C HIS A 115 1.50 20.66 22.05
N PRO A 116 2.24 20.61 23.17
CA PRO A 116 3.28 19.59 23.38
C PRO A 116 2.72 18.16 23.45
N ASP A 117 1.47 17.98 23.90
CA ASP A 117 0.81 16.68 23.91
C ASP A 117 0.65 16.12 22.49
N ALA A 118 0.24 16.95 21.54
CA ALA A 118 0.12 16.58 20.13
C ALA A 118 1.50 16.26 19.52
N ALA A 119 2.54 17.00 19.90
CA ALA A 119 3.91 16.72 19.47
C ALA A 119 4.38 15.33 19.95
N TRP A 120 4.03 14.95 21.19
CA TRP A 120 4.34 13.62 21.72
C TRP A 120 3.60 12.51 20.99
N GLU A 121 2.31 12.70 20.68
CA GLU A 121 1.54 11.75 19.87
C GLU A 121 2.15 11.57 18.47
N ILE A 122 2.62 12.64 17.83
CA ILE A 122 3.31 12.59 16.54
C ILE A 122 4.61 11.78 16.65
N VAL A 123 5.40 11.97 17.70
CA VAL A 123 6.64 11.21 17.92
C VAL A 123 6.35 9.71 18.07
N ILE A 124 5.36 9.35 18.91
CA ILE A 124 4.96 7.94 19.08
C ILE A 124 4.46 7.36 17.75
N PHE A 125 3.66 8.12 17.00
CA PHE A 125 3.17 7.72 15.70
C PHE A 125 4.33 7.46 14.72
N CYS A 126 5.33 8.34 14.69
CA CYS A 126 6.54 8.18 13.86
C CYS A 126 7.39 6.97 14.29
N LEU A 127 7.56 6.73 15.59
CA LEU A 127 8.30 5.56 16.09
C LEU A 127 7.61 4.25 15.71
N CYS A 128 6.29 4.18 15.90
CA CYS A 128 5.48 3.04 15.47
C CYS A 128 5.54 2.86 13.94
N GLY A 129 5.48 3.96 13.19
CA GLY A 129 5.64 3.99 11.75
C GLY A 129 7.00 3.46 11.29
N ALA A 130 8.08 3.86 11.95
CA ALA A 130 9.44 3.39 11.67
C ALA A 130 9.56 1.88 11.88
N VAL A 131 9.06 1.37 13.02
CA VAL A 131 9.00 -0.08 13.29
C VAL A 131 8.18 -0.80 12.21
N GLY A 132 7.02 -0.27 11.83
CA GLY A 132 6.21 -0.83 10.73
C GLY A 132 6.96 -0.87 9.39
N GLN A 133 7.70 0.18 9.08
CA GLN A 133 8.47 0.30 7.84
C GLN A 133 9.59 -0.75 7.75
N ASN A 134 10.24 -1.08 8.87
CA ASN A 134 11.22 -2.17 8.95
C ASN A 134 10.61 -3.49 8.44
N PHE A 135 9.39 -3.83 8.88
CA PHE A 135 8.69 -5.04 8.44
C PHE A 135 8.28 -4.98 6.96
N ILE A 136 7.86 -3.81 6.46
CA ILE A 136 7.51 -3.63 5.06
C ILE A 136 8.73 -3.91 4.18
N PHE A 137 9.86 -3.27 4.43
CA PHE A 137 11.08 -3.46 3.65
C PHE A 137 11.62 -4.89 3.74
N LEU A 138 11.57 -5.51 4.93
CA LEU A 138 11.94 -6.91 5.10
C LEU A 138 11.04 -7.84 4.27
N THR A 139 9.74 -7.56 4.23
CA THR A 139 8.76 -8.35 3.45
C THR A 139 8.99 -8.18 1.95
N ILE A 140 9.24 -6.96 1.48
CA ILE A 140 9.58 -6.68 0.07
C ILE A 140 10.85 -7.44 -0.32
N SER A 141 11.90 -7.38 0.50
CA SER A 141 13.17 -8.06 0.20
C SER A 141 13.03 -9.59 0.17
N LYS A 142 12.21 -10.19 1.06
CA LYS A 142 12.03 -11.64 1.12
C LYS A 142 11.02 -12.19 0.11
N PHE A 143 9.93 -11.47 -0.14
CA PHE A 143 8.75 -11.99 -0.87
C PHE A 143 8.36 -11.15 -2.09
N GLY A 144 9.02 -10.03 -2.35
CA GLY A 144 8.72 -9.06 -3.41
C GLY A 144 7.58 -8.11 -3.06
N SER A 145 7.51 -6.98 -3.76
CA SER A 145 6.50 -5.94 -3.57
C SER A 145 5.07 -6.47 -3.68
N LEU A 146 4.82 -7.38 -4.62
CA LEU A 146 3.48 -7.95 -4.82
C LEU A 146 2.95 -8.70 -3.59
N ALA A 147 3.79 -9.47 -2.87
CA ALA A 147 3.34 -10.10 -1.62
C ALA A 147 2.97 -9.05 -0.58
N THR A 148 3.80 -8.02 -0.45
CA THR A 148 3.62 -6.94 0.51
C THR A 148 2.32 -6.20 0.24
N THR A 149 2.00 -5.92 -1.02
CA THR A 149 0.70 -5.33 -1.42
C THR A 149 -0.47 -6.26 -1.08
N THR A 150 -0.36 -7.57 -1.33
CA THR A 150 -1.40 -8.55 -0.97
C THR A 150 -1.62 -8.60 0.54
N ILE A 151 -0.55 -8.67 1.35
CA ILE A 151 -0.62 -8.72 2.82
C ILE A 151 -1.25 -7.45 3.38
N THR A 152 -0.80 -6.28 2.93
CA THR A 152 -1.32 -4.99 3.40
C THR A 152 -2.78 -4.76 2.99
N THR A 153 -3.16 -5.17 1.79
CA THR A 153 -4.56 -5.12 1.32
C THR A 153 -5.44 -6.03 2.17
N THR A 154 -4.99 -7.25 2.43
CA THR A 154 -5.71 -8.20 3.30
C THR A 154 -5.91 -7.61 4.69
N ARG A 155 -4.85 -7.06 5.29
CA ARG A 155 -4.92 -6.40 6.61
C ARG A 155 -5.91 -5.24 6.60
N LYS A 156 -5.81 -4.32 5.64
CA LYS A 156 -6.70 -3.16 5.52
C LYS A 156 -8.16 -3.60 5.38
N PHE A 157 -8.42 -4.59 4.55
CA PHE A 157 -9.77 -5.10 4.33
C PHE A 157 -10.33 -5.80 5.58
N MET A 158 -9.52 -6.60 6.27
CA MET A 158 -9.89 -7.19 7.56
C MET A 158 -10.25 -6.13 8.60
N SER A 159 -9.44 -5.08 8.73
CA SER A 159 -9.74 -3.98 9.65
C SER A 159 -11.06 -3.27 9.31
N ILE A 160 -11.38 -3.11 8.02
CA ILE A 160 -12.66 -2.56 7.57
C ILE A 160 -13.83 -3.45 8.00
N LEU A 161 -13.70 -4.77 7.86
CA LEU A 161 -14.75 -5.72 8.26
C LEU A 161 -14.94 -5.76 9.76
N VAL A 162 -13.85 -5.87 10.52
CA VAL A 162 -13.89 -5.84 11.99
C VAL A 162 -14.53 -4.54 12.47
N SER A 163 -14.15 -3.40 11.89
CA SER A 163 -14.75 -2.10 12.22
C SER A 163 -16.25 -2.06 11.91
N SER A 164 -16.68 -2.62 10.78
CA SER A 164 -18.10 -2.63 10.40
C SER A 164 -18.95 -3.55 11.27
N VAL A 165 -18.41 -4.71 11.67
CA VAL A 165 -19.08 -5.65 12.58
C VAL A 165 -19.17 -5.04 13.98
N TRP A 166 -18.07 -4.44 14.45
CA TRP A 166 -18.02 -3.77 15.76
C TRP A 166 -18.95 -2.55 15.84
N SER A 167 -19.12 -1.80 14.75
CA SER A 167 -20.04 -0.66 14.69
C SER A 167 -21.52 -1.02 14.64
N GLY A 168 -21.88 -2.32 14.73
CA GLY A 168 -23.27 -2.79 14.82
C GLY A 168 -24.14 -2.50 13.59
N SER A 169 -23.55 -2.07 12.48
CA SER A 169 -24.28 -1.78 11.24
C SER A 169 -24.32 -3.03 10.38
N PRO A 170 -25.51 -3.64 10.15
CA PRO A 170 -25.60 -4.85 9.34
C PRO A 170 -25.10 -4.56 7.93
N LEU A 171 -24.11 -5.36 7.49
CA LEU A 171 -23.57 -5.29 6.14
C LEU A 171 -24.66 -5.68 5.13
N SER A 172 -24.81 -4.90 4.05
CA SER A 172 -25.76 -5.20 2.99
C SER A 172 -25.35 -6.48 2.23
N ALA A 173 -26.32 -7.11 1.55
CA ALA A 173 -26.04 -8.28 0.70
C ALA A 173 -24.99 -7.97 -0.40
N GLN A 174 -24.97 -6.75 -0.92
CA GLN A 174 -23.96 -6.31 -1.91
C GLN A 174 -22.58 -6.16 -1.28
N GLN A 175 -22.50 -5.69 -0.03
CA GLN A 175 -21.23 -5.63 0.70
C GLN A 175 -20.67 -7.03 0.96
N TRP A 176 -21.52 -7.99 1.35
CA TRP A 176 -21.13 -9.40 1.50
C TRP A 176 -20.62 -10.02 0.20
N MET A 177 -21.24 -9.69 -0.94
CA MET A 177 -20.71 -10.09 -2.25
C MET A 177 -19.29 -9.53 -2.48
N GLY A 178 -19.07 -8.24 -2.15
CA GLY A 178 -17.75 -7.63 -2.17
C GLY A 178 -16.73 -8.36 -1.28
N VAL A 179 -17.15 -8.79 -0.09
CA VAL A 179 -16.31 -9.58 0.84
C VAL A 179 -15.90 -10.91 0.20
N ILE A 180 -16.86 -11.68 -0.34
CA ILE A 180 -16.60 -12.96 -0.99
C ILE A 180 -15.64 -12.79 -2.17
N MET A 181 -15.83 -11.73 -2.96
CA MET A 181 -14.91 -11.41 -4.06
C MET A 181 -13.49 -11.16 -3.54
N VAL A 182 -13.31 -10.26 -2.57
CA VAL A 182 -11.97 -9.94 -2.05
C VAL A 182 -11.29 -11.19 -1.48
N PHE A 183 -11.96 -11.97 -0.64
CA PHE A 183 -11.37 -13.18 -0.08
C PHE A 183 -11.12 -14.28 -1.11
N GLY A 184 -12.02 -14.46 -2.07
CA GLY A 184 -11.81 -15.41 -3.17
C GLY A 184 -10.58 -15.04 -4.00
N GLY A 185 -10.47 -13.78 -4.41
CA GLY A 185 -9.34 -13.28 -5.20
C GLY A 185 -8.01 -13.37 -4.45
N LEU A 186 -7.99 -12.99 -3.17
CA LEU A 186 -6.79 -13.11 -2.32
C LEU A 186 -6.39 -14.58 -2.12
N SER A 187 -7.35 -15.47 -1.84
CA SER A 187 -7.07 -16.90 -1.62
C SER A 187 -6.45 -17.54 -2.86
N VAL A 188 -7.01 -17.29 -4.05
CA VAL A 188 -6.45 -17.78 -5.31
C VAL A 188 -5.07 -17.17 -5.58
N GLN A 189 -4.88 -15.88 -5.32
CA GLN A 189 -3.58 -15.21 -5.50
C GLN A 189 -2.50 -15.80 -4.57
N ILE A 190 -2.83 -16.07 -3.31
CA ILE A 190 -1.94 -16.71 -2.34
C ILE A 190 -1.60 -18.14 -2.80
N TYR A 191 -2.60 -18.92 -3.22
CA TYR A 191 -2.41 -20.28 -3.72
C TYR A 191 -1.48 -20.34 -4.95
N LEU A 192 -1.72 -19.47 -5.93
CA LEU A 192 -0.89 -19.38 -7.14
C LEU A 192 0.56 -18.95 -6.84
N LYS A 193 0.77 -18.16 -5.79
CA LYS A 193 2.10 -17.78 -5.33
C LYS A 193 2.79 -18.94 -4.61
N TRP A 194 2.07 -19.63 -3.73
CA TRP A 194 2.57 -20.82 -3.02
C TRP A 194 3.02 -21.92 -4.00
N GLN A 195 2.20 -22.22 -5.03
CA GLN A 195 2.57 -23.17 -6.08
C GLN A 195 3.86 -22.78 -6.82
N ARG A 196 4.08 -21.49 -7.09
CA ARG A 196 5.30 -21.00 -7.76
C ARG A 196 6.54 -21.14 -6.89
N MET A 197 6.41 -20.84 -5.60
CA MET A 197 7.49 -21.03 -4.64
C MET A 197 7.88 -22.51 -4.55
N GLN A 198 6.91 -23.42 -4.44
CA GLN A 198 7.16 -24.86 -4.43
C GLN A 198 7.90 -25.34 -5.69
N LYS A 199 7.45 -24.93 -6.88
CA LYS A 199 8.11 -25.28 -8.15
C LYS A 199 9.56 -24.79 -8.22
N ARG A 200 9.86 -23.61 -7.64
CA ARG A 200 11.22 -23.03 -7.60
C ARG A 200 12.12 -23.80 -6.63
N THR A 201 11.62 -24.15 -5.45
CA THR A 201 12.35 -24.96 -4.45
C THR A 201 12.67 -26.35 -4.98
N VAL A 202 11.72 -27.02 -5.65
CA VAL A 202 11.95 -28.33 -6.26
C VAL A 202 13.02 -28.26 -7.36
N LYS A 203 13.04 -27.17 -8.16
CA LYS A 203 14.06 -26.98 -9.21
C LYS A 203 15.46 -26.76 -8.62
N LEU A 204 15.57 -26.03 -7.51
CA LEU A 204 16.83 -25.79 -6.81
C LEU A 204 17.39 -27.04 -6.11
N ARG A 205 16.53 -27.96 -5.65
CA ARG A 205 16.96 -29.25 -5.07
C ARG A 205 17.44 -30.27 -6.11
N LYS A 206 17.20 -30.01 -7.40
CA LYS A 206 17.64 -30.89 -8.52
C LYS A 206 18.95 -30.41 -9.17
N LEU A 207 19.46 -29.25 -8.76
CA LEU A 207 20.75 -28.69 -9.17
C LEU A 207 21.75 -28.92 -8.03
#